data_AF-A0A3C1KPF9-F1
#
_entry.id   AF-A0A3C1KPF9-F1
#
_cell.length_a   1.000
_cell.length_b   1.000
_cell.length_c   1.000
_cell.angle_alpha   90.00
_cell.angle_beta   90.00
_cell.angle_gamma   90.00
#
_symmetry.space_group_name_H-M   'P 1'
#
loop_
_entity.id
_entity.type
_entity.pdbx_description
1 polymer ?
#
loop_
_entity_poly.entity_id
_entity_poly.type
_entity_poly.pdbx_seq_one_letter_code
_entity_poly.pdbx_strand_id
1 'polypeptide(L)'
;LTRHAKGALVAPPLAALGLAVSVTDAFDTDQLGTFSGEVARTLSPLDCARRKAQLACELTGLDLGLGSEGSFGGGPMAGFVNWDEELLLLWDRRSGQEVVARAAGPVRVAAFTWESEAQLVAQLAPFPSAQGWIIRHPAGVSKGLCGVAAVLEELHANVLPRLTSGDAHSVRIEPDLRAMHCPERQTYIRQAAEQLAQRLHTACP
;
A
#
# COMPACT_ATOMS: atom_id res chain seq x y z
N LEU A 1 -1.85 1.11 14.34
CA LEU A 1 -0.53 0.66 13.86
C LEU A 1 -0.43 0.87 12.36
N THR A 2 0.36 1.84 11.89
CA THR A 2 0.46 2.07 10.44
C THR A 2 1.89 2.40 10.04
N ARG A 3 2.39 1.72 9.02
CA ARG A 3 3.50 2.21 8.19
C ARG A 3 2.92 2.76 6.89
N HIS A 4 3.67 3.64 6.21
CA HIS A 4 3.32 4.19 4.89
C HIS A 4 2.16 5.21 4.85
N ALA A 5 2.00 6.03 5.91
CA ALA A 5 1.11 7.21 5.92
C ALA A 5 -0.39 6.94 5.67
N LYS A 6 -0.87 5.71 5.87
CA LYS A 6 -2.29 5.35 5.67
C LYS A 6 -3.25 6.06 6.63
N GLY A 7 -2.77 6.45 7.82
CA GLY A 7 -3.60 7.12 8.82
C GLY A 7 -4.31 8.38 8.29
N ALA A 8 -3.64 9.18 7.46
CA ALA A 8 -4.22 10.40 6.89
C ALA A 8 -5.37 10.13 5.91
N LEU A 9 -5.43 8.94 5.32
CA LEU A 9 -6.49 8.53 4.39
C LEU A 9 -7.71 7.98 5.14
N VAL A 10 -7.48 7.33 6.29
CA VAL A 10 -8.52 6.67 7.08
C VAL A 10 -9.14 7.59 8.12
N ALA A 11 -8.39 8.59 8.61
CA ALA A 11 -8.87 9.51 9.63
C ALA A 11 -10.10 10.33 9.22
N PRO A 12 -10.20 10.93 8.02
CA PRO A 12 -11.31 11.83 7.71
C PRO A 12 -12.69 11.17 7.75
N PRO A 13 -12.92 9.97 7.16
CA PRO A 13 -14.22 9.30 7.27
C PRO A 13 -14.62 8.95 8.71
N LEU A 14 -13.66 8.60 9.57
CA LEU A 14 -13.94 8.26 10.97
C LEU A 14 -14.15 9.51 11.85
N ALA A 15 -13.48 10.61 11.53
CA ALA A 15 -13.66 11.89 12.23
C ALA A 15 -15.10 12.42 12.11
N ALA A 16 -15.78 12.14 11.00
CA ALA A 16 -17.20 12.46 10.83
C ALA A 16 -18.12 11.75 11.85
N LEU A 17 -17.65 10.68 12.49
CA LEU A 17 -18.34 9.96 13.57
C LEU A 17 -17.85 10.38 14.97
N GLY A 18 -17.00 11.40 15.07
CA GLY A 18 -16.37 11.81 16.32
C GLY A 18 -15.21 10.92 16.78
N LEU A 19 -14.71 10.03 15.90
CA LEU A 19 -13.56 9.18 16.21
C LEU A 19 -12.25 9.85 15.78
N ALA A 20 -11.32 10.02 16.72
CA ALA A 20 -9.97 10.49 16.44
C ALA A 20 -9.04 9.30 16.16
N VAL A 21 -8.39 9.30 14.99
CA VAL A 21 -7.41 8.26 14.63
C VAL A 21 -6.03 8.69 15.10
N SER A 22 -5.45 7.90 16.01
CA SER A 22 -4.04 8.02 16.40
C SER A 22 -3.20 6.95 15.70
N VAL A 23 -2.06 7.38 15.16
CA VAL A 23 -1.08 6.47 14.55
C VAL A 23 0.03 6.21 15.56
N THR A 24 0.43 4.95 15.67
CA THR A 24 1.62 4.53 16.41
C THR A 24 2.51 3.70 15.48
N ASP A 25 3.81 3.96 15.58
CA ASP A 25 4.94 3.24 14.98
C ASP A 25 5.71 2.43 16.03
N ALA A 26 5.21 2.36 17.27
CA ALA A 26 5.84 1.67 18.40
C ALA A 26 6.00 0.14 18.22
N PHE A 27 5.48 -0.41 17.13
CA PHE A 27 5.65 -1.82 16.76
C PHE A 27 5.93 -1.95 15.27
N ASP A 28 6.99 -2.69 14.95
CA ASP A 28 7.33 -3.01 13.58
C ASP A 28 6.39 -4.08 13.03
N THR A 29 5.38 -3.64 12.27
CA THR A 29 4.38 -4.52 11.66
C THR A 29 4.96 -5.48 10.64
N ASP A 30 6.19 -5.29 10.17
CA ASP A 30 6.86 -6.20 9.25
C ASP A 30 7.14 -7.57 9.90
N GLN A 31 7.17 -7.64 11.24
CA GLN A 31 7.21 -8.90 12.00
C GLN A 31 5.98 -9.79 11.79
N LEU A 32 4.86 -9.22 11.30
CA LEU A 32 3.64 -9.96 10.97
C LEU A 32 3.61 -10.45 9.51
N GLY A 33 4.69 -10.20 8.75
CA GLY A 33 4.82 -10.54 7.33
C GLY A 33 4.99 -9.29 6.46
N THR A 34 5.93 -9.32 5.52
CA THR A 34 6.24 -8.17 4.64
C THR A 34 5.65 -8.32 3.25
N PHE A 35 5.36 -7.18 2.61
CA PHE A 35 4.99 -7.17 1.20
C PHE A 35 6.19 -7.52 0.28
N SER A 36 7.42 -7.29 0.75
CA SER A 36 8.66 -7.62 0.02
C SER A 36 9.04 -9.11 0.08
N GLY A 37 8.37 -9.93 0.89
CA GLY A 37 8.64 -11.37 1.02
C GLY A 37 9.80 -11.74 1.95
N GLU A 38 10.40 -10.76 2.63
CA GLU A 38 11.46 -10.96 3.63
C GLU A 38 10.96 -11.69 4.88
N VAL A 39 9.69 -11.51 5.26
CA VAL A 39 9.01 -12.25 6.34
C VAL A 39 7.76 -12.91 5.78
N ALA A 40 7.67 -14.23 5.91
CA ALA A 40 6.55 -15.02 5.38
C ALA A 40 5.22 -14.60 6.01
N ARG A 41 4.19 -14.42 5.17
CA ARG A 41 2.81 -14.18 5.60
C ARG A 41 2.18 -15.51 6.02
N THR A 42 2.04 -15.73 7.32
CA THR A 42 1.45 -16.95 7.89
C THR A 42 -0.03 -16.81 8.21
N LEU A 43 -0.53 -15.58 8.29
CA LEU A 43 -1.92 -15.25 8.60
C LEU A 43 -2.70 -14.88 7.34
N SER A 44 -4.02 -15.12 7.35
CA SER A 44 -4.91 -14.55 6.35
C SER A 44 -4.91 -13.01 6.45
N PRO A 45 -5.24 -12.26 5.38
CA PRO A 45 -5.33 -10.80 5.46
C PRO A 45 -6.28 -10.30 6.56
N LEU A 46 -7.38 -11.01 6.78
CA LEU A 46 -8.32 -10.67 7.85
C LEU A 46 -7.72 -10.90 9.24
N ASP A 47 -7.06 -12.04 9.46
CA ASP A 47 -6.44 -12.36 10.75
C ASP A 47 -5.27 -11.43 11.05
N CYS A 48 -4.51 -11.03 10.03
CA CYS A 48 -3.43 -10.06 10.18
C CYS A 48 -3.98 -8.68 10.55
N ALA A 49 -5.04 -8.21 9.88
CA ALA A 49 -5.71 -6.98 10.26
C ALA A 49 -6.29 -7.05 11.68
N ARG A 50 -6.90 -8.17 12.07
CA ARG A 50 -7.38 -8.39 13.44
C ARG A 50 -6.24 -8.31 14.45
N ARG A 51 -5.12 -8.99 14.21
CA ARG A 51 -3.96 -8.95 15.10
C ARG A 51 -3.41 -7.53 15.20
N LYS A 52 -3.35 -6.77 14.09
CA LYS A 52 -2.95 -5.36 14.09
C LYS A 52 -3.90 -4.47 14.89
N ALA A 53 -5.22 -4.71 14.81
CA ALA A 53 -6.20 -3.97 15.60
C ALA A 53 -6.02 -4.26 17.11
N GLN A 54 -5.88 -5.54 17.49
CA GLN A 54 -5.64 -5.95 18.88
C GLN A 54 -4.33 -5.39 19.43
N LEU A 55 -3.23 -5.50 18.67
CA LEU A 55 -1.95 -4.91 19.03
C LEU A 55 -2.04 -3.39 19.19
N ALA A 56 -2.84 -2.70 18.38
CA ALA A 56 -3.03 -1.25 18.53
C ALA A 56 -3.65 -0.92 19.91
N CYS A 57 -4.63 -1.68 20.38
CA CYS A 57 -5.17 -1.53 21.73
C CYS A 57 -4.14 -1.89 22.81
N GLU A 58 -3.39 -2.98 22.64
CA GLU A 58 -2.36 -3.42 23.58
C GLU A 58 -1.29 -2.33 23.79
N LEU A 59 -0.83 -1.70 22.70
CA LEU A 59 0.25 -0.71 22.73
C LEU A 59 -0.20 0.67 23.19
N THR A 60 -1.44 1.07 22.89
CA THR A 60 -1.93 2.42 23.19
C THR A 60 -2.77 2.49 24.47
N GLY A 61 -3.23 1.34 24.98
CA GLY A 61 -4.18 1.28 26.08
C GLY A 61 -5.61 1.70 25.72
N LEU A 62 -5.87 2.05 24.45
CA LEU A 62 -7.20 2.43 23.98
C LEU A 62 -8.11 1.20 23.83
N ASP A 63 -9.42 1.42 23.94
CA ASP A 63 -10.42 0.36 23.77
C ASP A 63 -10.68 -0.01 22.31
N LEU A 64 -10.50 0.95 21.40
CA LEU A 64 -10.74 0.75 19.98
C LEU A 64 -9.41 0.61 19.23
N GLY A 65 -9.28 -0.50 18.51
CA GLY A 65 -8.10 -0.84 17.73
C GLY A 65 -8.41 -0.87 16.25
N LEU A 66 -7.56 -0.25 15.43
CA LEU A 66 -7.72 -0.24 13.98
C LEU A 66 -6.56 -0.98 13.30
N GLY A 67 -6.93 -2.02 12.55
CA GLY A 67 -6.04 -2.80 11.71
C GLY A 67 -6.30 -2.54 10.22
N SER A 68 -5.23 -2.64 9.41
CA SER A 68 -5.35 -2.52 7.96
C SER A 68 -4.45 -3.51 7.24
N GLU A 69 -4.95 -4.11 6.16
CA GLU A 69 -4.21 -4.95 5.24
C GLU A 69 -4.50 -4.59 3.79
N GLY A 70 -3.50 -4.76 2.94
CA GLY A 70 -3.64 -4.57 1.50
C GLY A 70 -2.88 -5.62 0.71
N SER A 71 -3.48 -6.10 -0.38
CA SER A 71 -2.90 -7.11 -1.25
C SER A 71 -3.08 -6.75 -2.73
N PHE A 72 -2.17 -7.25 -3.56
CA PHE A 72 -2.22 -7.10 -5.01
C PHE A 72 -2.16 -8.46 -5.72
N GLY A 73 -2.74 -8.54 -6.92
CA GLY A 73 -2.60 -9.69 -7.83
C GLY A 73 -3.76 -10.69 -7.83
N GLY A 74 -4.80 -10.47 -7.03
CA GLY A 74 -6.06 -11.23 -7.07
C GLY A 74 -7.02 -10.77 -8.18
N GLY A 75 -8.33 -10.86 -7.90
CA GLY A 75 -9.38 -10.31 -8.76
C GLY A 75 -9.86 -11.22 -9.90
N PRO A 76 -10.88 -10.78 -10.66
CA PRO A 76 -11.56 -11.61 -11.67
C PRO A 76 -10.69 -11.96 -12.89
N MET A 77 -9.57 -11.26 -13.10
CA MET A 77 -8.64 -11.46 -14.21
C MET A 77 -7.19 -11.50 -13.72
N ALA A 78 -6.91 -12.39 -12.76
CA ALA A 78 -5.59 -12.57 -12.18
C ALA A 78 -4.50 -12.74 -13.26
N GLY A 79 -3.40 -11.99 -13.15
CA GLY A 79 -2.30 -11.99 -14.12
C GLY A 79 -2.46 -11.04 -15.31
N PHE A 80 -3.68 -10.58 -15.62
CA PHE A 80 -3.93 -9.60 -16.68
C PHE A 80 -4.12 -8.18 -16.16
N VAL A 81 -4.75 -8.04 -15.00
CA VAL A 81 -5.01 -6.74 -14.37
C VAL A 81 -4.41 -6.75 -12.97
N ASN A 82 -3.68 -5.70 -12.64
CA ASN A 82 -3.23 -5.51 -11.27
C ASN A 82 -4.45 -5.14 -10.42
N TRP A 83 -4.83 -6.02 -9.50
CA TRP A 83 -6.02 -5.85 -8.68
C TRP A 83 -5.63 -5.57 -7.24
N ASP A 84 -6.07 -4.45 -6.70
CA ASP A 84 -5.88 -4.04 -5.31
C ASP A 84 -7.07 -4.49 -4.46
N GLU A 85 -6.79 -5.02 -3.27
CA GLU A 85 -7.79 -5.25 -2.22
C GLU A 85 -7.29 -4.63 -0.92
N GLU A 86 -8.07 -3.71 -0.38
CA GLU A 86 -7.81 -3.01 0.87
C GLU A 86 -8.84 -3.42 1.92
N LEU A 87 -8.35 -3.79 3.10
CA LEU A 87 -9.13 -4.26 4.22
C LEU A 87 -8.84 -3.41 5.45
N LEU A 88 -9.90 -2.94 6.12
CA LEU A 88 -9.85 -2.32 7.43
C LEU A 88 -10.65 -3.15 8.42
N LEU A 89 -10.17 -3.20 9.66
CA LEU A 89 -10.87 -3.85 10.77
C LEU A 89 -10.78 -2.96 12.00
N LEU A 90 -11.94 -2.57 12.53
CA LEU A 90 -12.06 -1.96 13.85
C LEU A 90 -12.40 -3.06 14.86
N TRP A 91 -11.64 -3.15 15.93
CA TRP A 91 -11.86 -4.07 17.04
C TRP A 91 -12.19 -3.29 18.31
N ASP A 92 -13.27 -3.66 18.98
CA ASP A 92 -13.63 -3.15 20.30
C ASP A 92 -13.16 -4.13 21.37
N ARG A 93 -12.16 -3.72 22.15
CA ARG A 93 -11.59 -4.52 23.23
C ARG A 93 -12.59 -4.86 24.33
N ARG A 94 -13.58 -4.01 24.59
CA ARG A 94 -14.53 -4.18 25.70
C ARG A 94 -15.57 -5.25 25.38
N SER A 95 -16.12 -5.21 24.18
CA SER A 95 -17.15 -6.16 23.74
C SER A 95 -16.59 -7.37 22.99
N GLY A 96 -15.34 -7.30 22.53
CA GLY A 96 -14.71 -8.31 21.67
C GLY A 96 -15.21 -8.28 20.22
N GLN A 97 -16.09 -7.35 19.87
CA GLN A 97 -16.70 -7.24 18.54
C GLN A 97 -15.71 -6.67 17.51
N GLU A 98 -15.94 -7.03 16.26
CA GLU A 98 -15.18 -6.51 15.12
C GLU A 98 -16.10 -5.99 14.02
N VAL A 99 -15.70 -4.89 13.39
CA VAL A 99 -16.33 -4.34 12.20
C VAL A 99 -15.30 -4.33 11.08
N VAL A 100 -15.60 -5.07 10.02
CA VAL A 100 -14.70 -5.24 8.88
C VAL A 100 -15.19 -4.38 7.72
N ALA A 101 -14.25 -3.77 6.99
CA ALA A 101 -14.50 -3.09 5.72
C ALA A 101 -13.49 -3.45 4.65
N ARG A 102 -13.95 -3.44 3.40
CA ARG A 102 -13.20 -3.85 2.22
C ARG A 102 -13.56 -2.97 1.03
N ALA A 103 -12.54 -2.57 0.28
CA ALA A 103 -12.67 -2.01 -1.04
C ALA A 103 -11.64 -2.65 -1.96
N ALA A 104 -11.99 -2.87 -3.21
CA ALA A 104 -11.11 -3.55 -4.15
C ALA A 104 -11.41 -3.09 -5.57
N GLY A 105 -10.41 -3.14 -6.43
CA GLY A 105 -10.58 -2.79 -7.82
C GLY A 105 -9.29 -2.80 -8.64
N PRO A 106 -9.41 -2.50 -9.94
CA PRO A 106 -8.25 -2.47 -10.83
C PRO A 106 -7.36 -1.28 -10.53
N VAL A 107 -6.05 -1.50 -10.68
CA VAL A 107 -4.99 -0.49 -10.66
C VAL A 107 -4.23 -0.58 -11.98
N ARG A 108 -4.02 0.55 -12.64
CA ARG A 108 -3.48 0.61 -14.00
C ARG A 108 -1.96 0.49 -14.05
N VAL A 109 -1.25 0.78 -12.95
CA VAL A 109 0.21 0.75 -12.94
C VAL A 109 0.73 -0.69 -13.06
N ALA A 110 1.71 -0.87 -13.96
CA ALA A 110 2.31 -2.16 -14.27
C ALA A 110 3.83 -2.02 -14.42
N ALA A 111 4.54 -3.13 -14.22
CA ALA A 111 5.98 -3.18 -14.39
C ALA A 111 6.36 -3.40 -15.87
N PHE A 112 7.49 -2.87 -16.28
CA PHE A 112 8.06 -3.07 -17.62
C PHE A 112 9.58 -3.13 -17.57
N THR A 113 10.19 -3.76 -18.58
CA THR A 113 11.65 -3.72 -18.77
C THR A 113 12.02 -2.44 -19.50
N TRP A 114 13.02 -1.73 -18.99
CA TRP A 114 13.53 -0.52 -19.61
C TRP A 114 14.30 -0.86 -20.89
N GLU A 115 13.99 -0.15 -21.96
CA GLU A 115 14.66 -0.29 -23.27
C GLU A 115 15.25 1.03 -23.76
N SER A 116 14.59 2.15 -23.45
CA SER A 116 15.05 3.49 -23.82
C SER A 116 14.41 4.56 -22.95
N GLU A 117 15.01 5.75 -22.94
CA GLU A 117 14.44 6.93 -22.28
C GLU A 117 13.06 7.29 -22.84
N ALA A 118 12.90 7.25 -24.17
CA ALA A 118 11.62 7.55 -24.83
C ALA A 118 10.50 6.57 -24.42
N GLN A 119 10.81 5.27 -24.34
CA GLN A 119 9.87 4.25 -23.86
C GLN A 119 9.50 4.51 -22.40
N LEU A 120 10.48 4.81 -21.54
CA LEU A 120 10.23 5.13 -20.13
C LEU A 120 9.30 6.32 -19.97
N VAL A 121 9.60 7.44 -20.63
CA VAL A 121 8.76 8.64 -20.56
C VAL A 121 7.35 8.33 -21.04
N ALA A 122 7.19 7.62 -22.16
CA ALA A 122 5.88 7.26 -22.70
C ALA A 122 5.07 6.36 -21.75
N GLN A 123 5.71 5.41 -21.06
CA GLN A 123 5.05 4.52 -20.10
C GLN A 123 4.67 5.24 -18.80
N LEU A 124 5.48 6.22 -18.35
CA LEU A 124 5.26 6.86 -17.06
C LEU A 124 4.39 8.13 -17.14
N ALA A 125 4.41 8.85 -18.26
CA ALA A 125 3.69 10.12 -18.45
C ALA A 125 2.17 10.07 -18.20
N PRO A 126 1.43 8.97 -18.47
CA PRO A 126 0.00 8.89 -18.18
C PRO A 126 -0.36 8.89 -16.69
N PHE A 127 0.62 8.72 -15.79
CA PHE A 127 0.40 8.62 -14.36
C PHE A 127 0.69 9.94 -13.64
N PRO A 128 0.00 10.23 -12.52
CA PRO A 128 0.23 11.46 -11.77
C PRO A 128 1.67 11.52 -11.24
N SER A 129 2.20 12.72 -11.04
CA SER A 129 3.55 12.93 -10.48
C SER A 129 3.75 12.34 -9.08
N ALA A 130 2.65 12.16 -8.33
CA ALA A 130 2.65 11.49 -7.03
C ALA A 130 2.77 9.95 -7.12
N GLN A 131 2.68 9.35 -8.32
CA GLN A 131 2.95 7.93 -8.51
C GLN A 131 4.45 7.67 -8.35
N GLY A 132 4.82 6.86 -7.37
CA GLY A 132 6.17 6.40 -7.16
C GLY A 132 6.51 5.17 -7.99
N TRP A 133 7.79 5.05 -8.31
CA TRP A 133 8.36 3.95 -9.07
C TRP A 133 9.56 3.35 -8.34
N ILE A 134 9.88 2.13 -8.71
CA ILE A 134 11.03 1.37 -8.25
C ILE A 134 11.86 1.01 -9.48
N ILE A 135 13.16 1.30 -9.46
CA ILE A 135 14.11 0.78 -10.45
C ILE A 135 14.81 -0.41 -9.82
N ARG A 136 14.70 -1.58 -10.45
CA ARG A 136 15.44 -2.79 -10.09
C ARG A 136 16.48 -3.07 -11.17
N HIS A 137 17.72 -3.26 -10.78
CA HIS A 137 18.83 -3.54 -11.69
C HIS A 137 19.84 -4.47 -10.97
N PRO A 138 20.84 -5.05 -11.66
CA PRO A 138 21.74 -6.04 -11.07
C PRO A 138 22.51 -5.54 -9.84
N ALA A 139 22.82 -4.25 -9.81
CA ALA A 139 23.58 -3.63 -8.73
C ALA A 139 22.72 -3.08 -7.59
N GLY A 140 21.39 -3.14 -7.65
CA GLY A 140 20.55 -2.62 -6.58
C GLY A 140 19.09 -2.35 -6.91
N VAL A 141 18.44 -1.66 -5.96
CA VAL A 141 17.04 -1.27 -6.03
C VAL A 141 16.88 0.15 -5.50
N SER A 142 16.37 1.05 -6.33
CA SER A 142 16.00 2.42 -5.96
C SER A 142 14.49 2.51 -5.87
N LYS A 143 13.95 3.04 -4.76
CA LYS A 143 12.51 3.00 -4.44
C LYS A 143 11.97 4.40 -4.14
N GLY A 144 10.67 4.62 -4.35
CA GLY A 144 10.01 5.88 -3.99
C GLY A 144 10.31 7.04 -4.94
N LEU A 145 10.57 6.73 -6.22
CA LEU A 145 10.88 7.71 -7.24
C LEU A 145 9.58 8.27 -7.82
N CYS A 146 9.14 9.44 -7.34
CA CYS A 146 7.86 10.02 -7.72
C CYS A 146 7.91 10.77 -9.07
N GLY A 147 7.14 10.27 -10.04
CA GLY A 147 7.02 10.85 -11.36
C GLY A 147 8.22 10.63 -12.28
N VAL A 148 8.05 11.02 -13.55
CA VAL A 148 9.02 10.75 -14.63
C VAL A 148 10.41 11.34 -14.33
N ALA A 149 10.45 12.58 -13.83
CA ALA A 149 11.70 13.30 -13.59
C ALA A 149 12.60 12.60 -12.55
N ALA A 150 12.02 12.15 -11.42
CA ALA A 150 12.78 11.46 -10.38
C ALA A 150 13.34 10.11 -10.87
N VAL A 151 12.59 9.41 -11.72
CA VAL A 151 13.04 8.15 -12.32
C VAL A 151 14.20 8.40 -13.29
N LEU A 152 14.12 9.43 -14.14
CA LEU A 152 15.19 9.77 -15.09
C LEU A 152 16.47 10.23 -14.37
N GLU A 153 16.33 11.05 -13.34
CA GLU A 153 17.45 11.51 -12.52
C GLU A 153 18.20 10.34 -11.89
N GLU A 154 17.47 9.43 -11.23
CA GLU A 154 18.06 8.24 -10.61
C GLU A 154 18.69 7.31 -11.67
N LEU A 155 18.01 7.14 -12.81
CA LEU A 155 18.51 6.33 -13.92
C LEU A 155 19.88 6.86 -14.38
N HIS A 156 20.01 8.16 -14.61
CA HIS A 156 21.25 8.77 -15.11
C HIS A 156 22.35 8.88 -14.05
N ALA A 157 22.00 9.24 -12.82
CA ALA A 157 22.97 9.46 -11.77
C ALA A 157 23.56 8.16 -11.20
N ASN A 158 22.72 7.12 -11.07
CA ASN A 158 23.07 5.96 -10.26
C ASN A 158 22.97 4.62 -11.00
N VAL A 159 22.07 4.49 -11.98
CA VAL A 159 21.82 3.20 -12.63
C VAL A 159 22.71 3.02 -13.86
N LEU A 160 22.57 3.87 -14.89
CA LEU A 160 23.32 3.75 -16.15
C LEU A 160 24.84 3.70 -15.96
N PRO A 161 25.47 4.53 -15.10
CA PRO A 161 26.93 4.48 -14.90
C PRO A 161 27.44 3.15 -14.33
N ARG A 162 26.55 2.32 -13.77
CA ARG A 162 26.86 1.03 -13.15
C ARG A 162 26.49 -0.17 -14.03
N LEU A 163 25.83 0.05 -15.16
CA LEU A 163 25.49 -1.03 -16.10
C LEU A 163 26.69 -1.39 -16.96
N THR A 164 26.90 -2.69 -17.18
CA THR A 164 27.88 -3.17 -18.14
C THR A 164 27.23 -3.45 -19.49
N SER A 165 28.05 -3.60 -20.54
CA SER A 165 27.62 -3.91 -21.91
C SER A 165 26.90 -5.28 -21.94
N GLY A 166 25.58 -5.27 -21.77
CA GLY A 166 24.73 -6.47 -21.69
C GLY A 166 23.61 -6.37 -20.66
N ASP A 167 23.71 -5.45 -19.71
CA ASP A 167 22.78 -5.34 -18.57
C ASP A 167 21.53 -4.50 -18.86
N ALA A 168 21.40 -3.85 -20.02
CA ALA A 168 20.27 -2.97 -20.29
C ALA A 168 18.91 -3.70 -20.16
N HIS A 169 18.82 -4.95 -20.63
CA HIS A 169 17.61 -5.78 -20.50
C HIS A 169 17.33 -6.30 -19.08
N SER A 170 18.21 -6.01 -18.11
CA SER A 170 18.06 -6.40 -16.71
C SER A 170 17.49 -5.28 -15.84
N VAL A 171 17.29 -4.07 -16.40
CA VAL A 171 16.67 -2.95 -15.69
C VAL A 171 15.16 -3.05 -15.79
N ARG A 172 14.49 -3.20 -14.65
CA ARG A 172 13.04 -3.27 -14.54
C ARG A 172 12.50 -2.06 -13.80
N ILE A 173 11.49 -1.43 -14.38
CA ILE A 173 10.72 -0.36 -13.77
C ILE A 173 9.46 -0.99 -13.19
N GLU A 174 9.29 -0.91 -11.88
CA GLU A 174 8.16 -1.48 -11.14
C GLU A 174 7.37 -0.35 -10.48
N PRO A 175 6.04 -0.44 -10.39
CA PRO A 175 5.27 0.53 -9.62
C PRO A 175 5.56 0.40 -8.13
N ASP A 176 5.71 1.54 -7.46
CA ASP A 176 5.76 1.56 -6.00
C ASP A 176 4.34 1.52 -5.44
N LEU A 177 3.91 0.31 -5.06
CA LEU A 177 2.55 0.06 -4.58
C LEU A 177 2.33 0.47 -3.12
N ARG A 178 3.33 1.06 -2.43
CA ARG A 178 3.15 1.55 -1.07
C ARG A 178 2.13 2.69 -1.05
N ALA A 179 1.29 2.77 -0.02
CA ALA A 179 0.15 3.68 0.01
C ALA A 179 0.54 5.15 -0.23
N MET A 180 1.67 5.63 0.29
CA MET A 180 2.12 7.01 0.06
C MET A 180 2.56 7.31 -1.38
N HIS A 181 2.81 6.27 -2.19
CA HIS A 181 3.33 6.37 -3.55
C HIS A 181 2.35 5.88 -4.63
N CYS A 182 1.16 5.40 -4.26
CA CYS A 182 0.21 4.85 -5.23
C CYS A 182 -1.17 5.53 -5.10
N PRO A 183 -1.40 6.65 -5.82
CA PRO A 183 -2.65 7.40 -5.74
C PRO A 183 -3.92 6.58 -6.04
N GLU A 184 -3.83 5.60 -6.94
CA GLU A 184 -4.95 4.70 -7.25
C GLU A 184 -5.30 3.81 -6.05
N ARG A 185 -4.30 3.17 -5.43
CA ARG A 185 -4.46 2.42 -4.17
C ARG A 185 -5.06 3.27 -3.05
N GLN A 186 -4.63 4.54 -2.92
CA GLN A 186 -5.18 5.44 -1.90
C GLN A 186 -6.70 5.63 -2.05
N THR A 187 -7.24 5.52 -3.26
CA THR A 187 -8.69 5.59 -3.49
C THR A 187 -9.41 4.42 -2.84
N TYR A 188 -8.90 3.19 -2.98
CA TYR A 188 -9.49 2.02 -2.33
C TYR A 188 -9.31 2.06 -0.80
N ILE A 189 -8.19 2.57 -0.28
CA ILE A 189 -8.02 2.80 1.17
C ILE A 189 -9.11 3.74 1.71
N ARG A 190 -9.39 4.85 0.99
CA ARG A 190 -10.44 5.81 1.38
C ARG A 190 -11.82 5.17 1.31
N GLN A 191 -12.14 4.43 0.24
CA GLN A 191 -13.41 3.72 0.11
C GLN A 191 -13.63 2.69 1.23
N ALA A 192 -12.58 1.95 1.61
CA ALA A 192 -12.66 1.04 2.74
C ALA A 192 -12.94 1.78 4.06
N ALA A 193 -12.34 2.97 4.25
CA ALA A 193 -12.59 3.80 5.42
C ALA A 193 -14.01 4.40 5.45
N GLU A 194 -14.51 4.85 4.30
CA GLU A 194 -15.90 5.32 4.14
C GLU A 194 -16.89 4.19 4.43
N GLN A 195 -16.64 2.99 3.90
CA GLN A 195 -17.47 1.82 4.17
C GLN A 195 -17.43 1.42 5.66
N LEU A 196 -16.26 1.51 6.30
CA LEU A 196 -16.14 1.29 7.75
C LEU A 196 -16.99 2.28 8.53
N ALA A 197 -16.90 3.57 8.21
CA ALA A 197 -17.69 4.61 8.84
C ALA A 197 -19.20 4.37 8.65
N GLN A 198 -19.63 4.01 7.44
CA GLN A 198 -21.02 3.67 7.16
C GLN A 198 -21.52 2.50 8.02
N ARG A 199 -20.71 1.45 8.17
CA ARG A 199 -21.07 0.29 9.00
C ARG A 199 -21.18 0.65 10.49
N LEU A 200 -20.30 1.52 10.99
CA LEU A 200 -20.35 1.98 12.38
C LEU A 200 -21.56 2.90 12.66
N HIS A 201 -22.00 3.65 11.67
CA HIS A 201 -23.16 4.54 11.78
C HIS A 201 -24.50 3.81 11.66
N THR A 202 -24.50 2.65 11.00
CA THR A 202 -25.73 1.87 10.82
C THR A 202 -26.01 1.09 12.10
N ALA A 203 -27.09 1.43 12.81
CA ALA A 203 -27.62 0.54 13.83
C ALA A 203 -28.00 -0.78 13.13
N CYS A 204 -27.32 -1.88 13.48
CA CYS A 204 -27.70 -3.20 12.98
C CYS A 204 -29.21 -3.41 13.22
N PRO A 205 -29.98 -3.89 12.23
CA PRO A 205 -31.28 -4.49 12.49
C PRO A 205 -31.18 -5.69 13.43
#